data_AF-A0A551YY84-F1
#
_entry.id   AF-A0A551YY84-F1
#
_cell.length_a   1.000
_cell.length_b   1.000
_cell.length_c   1.000
_cell.angle_alpha   90.00
_cell.angle_beta   90.00
_cell.angle_gamma   90.00
#
_symmetry.space_group_name_H-M   'P 1'
#
loop_
_entity.id
_entity.type
_entity.pdbx_description
1 polymer ?
#
loop_
_entity_poly.entity_id
_entity_poly.type
_entity_poly.pdbx_seq_one_letter_code
_entity_poly.pdbx_strand_id
1 'polypeptide(L)'
;MSNESLSQFASFTAIKQFIDIEQKHRNLEWLKQALAMAIEVELSTLPPYLCAWWSIIDPNTEAANIIKSIILEEMLHMGLVCNMLTAIGGTPRITIPKYPGPLPGNINPSLKVYLSGLTKDYLKNIFLEIEKPEKPIEVREIQPLKFAFFLVKDAPVQTYPTIGAFYDEILSTFKYLNPQINEKNQLIAKHISLYKIEKIDDVEKAITEIKQQGD
;
A
#
# COMPACT_ATOMS: atom_id res chain seq x y z
N MET A 1 5.95 -33.46 -12.75
CA MET A 1 6.40 -32.10 -12.37
C MET A 1 6.79 -32.18 -10.91
N SER A 2 8.08 -32.07 -10.62
CA SER A 2 8.68 -32.38 -9.31
C SER A 2 8.30 -31.35 -8.24
N ASN A 3 8.22 -31.84 -6.99
CA ASN A 3 7.93 -31.10 -5.75
C ASN A 3 8.96 -29.98 -5.40
N GLU A 4 9.88 -29.63 -6.29
CA GLU A 4 10.93 -28.63 -6.03
C GLU A 4 10.44 -27.19 -6.20
N SER A 5 9.46 -26.92 -7.08
CA SER A 5 8.98 -25.55 -7.33
C SER A 5 8.14 -24.95 -6.21
N LEU A 6 7.64 -25.77 -5.28
CA LEU A 6 6.85 -25.33 -4.13
C LEU A 6 7.71 -24.91 -2.93
N SER A 7 9.02 -25.21 -2.95
CA SER A 7 9.92 -24.99 -1.81
C SER A 7 10.71 -23.67 -1.86
N GLN A 8 10.73 -22.99 -3.00
CA GLN A 8 11.61 -21.84 -3.22
C GLN A 8 11.07 -20.50 -2.68
N PHE A 9 9.81 -20.50 -2.22
CA PHE A 9 9.11 -19.31 -1.72
C PHE A 9 8.55 -19.51 -0.31
N ALA A 10 9.36 -20.09 0.60
CA ALA A 10 9.05 -20.11 2.02
C ALA A 10 8.73 -18.66 2.48
N SER A 11 7.45 -18.46 2.89
CA SER A 11 6.79 -17.22 3.33
C SER A 11 7.70 -15.99 3.36
N PHE A 12 7.76 -15.23 2.26
CA PHE A 12 8.39 -13.93 2.31
C PHE A 12 7.71 -13.06 3.36
N THR A 13 8.50 -12.46 4.25
CA THR A 13 8.01 -11.58 5.31
C THR A 13 8.44 -10.13 5.09
N ALA A 14 9.33 -9.87 4.12
CA ALA A 14 9.87 -8.55 3.85
C ALA A 14 9.80 -8.20 2.36
N ILE A 15 9.39 -6.96 2.03
CA ILE A 15 9.35 -6.42 0.67
C ILE A 15 10.71 -6.51 -0.01
N LYS A 16 11.80 -6.31 0.73
CA LYS A 16 13.16 -6.45 0.20
C LYS A 16 13.39 -7.83 -0.44
N GLN A 17 12.84 -8.90 0.15
CA GLN A 17 12.97 -10.25 -0.40
C GLN A 17 12.24 -10.41 -1.74
N PHE A 18 11.15 -9.67 -1.96
CA PHE A 18 10.46 -9.64 -3.24
C PHE A 18 11.26 -8.88 -4.30
N ILE A 19 11.76 -7.69 -3.94
CA ILE A 19 12.47 -6.78 -4.86
C ILE A 19 13.80 -7.40 -5.34
N ASP A 20 14.53 -8.06 -4.44
CA ASP A 20 15.84 -8.65 -4.73
C ASP A 20 15.76 -9.82 -5.74
N ILE A 21 14.56 -10.35 -6.02
CA ILE A 21 14.38 -11.43 -7.00
C ILE A 21 14.42 -10.84 -8.40
N GLU A 22 15.33 -11.30 -9.24
CA GLU A 22 15.41 -10.88 -10.64
C GLU A 22 14.09 -11.15 -11.39
N GLN A 23 13.66 -10.20 -12.23
CA GLN A 23 12.37 -10.27 -12.94
C GLN A 23 12.13 -11.59 -13.67
N LYS A 24 13.17 -12.19 -14.29
CA LYS A 24 13.07 -13.48 -15.00
C LYS A 24 12.67 -14.67 -14.10
N HIS A 25 12.83 -14.55 -12.78
CA HIS A 25 12.46 -15.58 -11.81
C HIS A 25 11.12 -15.29 -11.11
N ARG A 26 10.50 -14.14 -11.39
CA ARG A 26 9.21 -13.77 -10.81
C ARG A 26 8.09 -14.40 -11.62
N ASN A 27 7.52 -15.48 -11.09
CA ASN A 27 6.41 -16.20 -11.69
C ASN A 27 5.05 -15.73 -11.13
N LEU A 28 3.96 -16.37 -11.55
CA LEU A 28 2.62 -16.02 -11.11
C LEU A 28 2.44 -16.15 -9.58
N GLU A 29 3.12 -17.10 -8.94
CA GLU A 29 3.05 -17.28 -7.48
C GLU A 29 3.79 -16.17 -6.74
N TRP A 30 4.94 -15.71 -7.25
CA TRP A 30 5.60 -14.50 -6.74
C TRP A 30 4.62 -13.31 -6.78
N LEU A 31 3.89 -13.13 -7.89
CA LEU A 31 2.97 -12.01 -8.04
C LEU A 31 1.80 -12.08 -7.05
N LYS A 32 1.23 -13.28 -6.84
CA LYS A 32 0.19 -13.50 -5.83
C LYS A 32 0.68 -13.20 -4.42
N GLN A 33 1.90 -13.61 -4.07
CA GLN A 33 2.48 -13.35 -2.76
C GLN A 33 2.80 -11.86 -2.56
N ALA A 34 3.29 -11.18 -3.60
CA ALA A 34 3.53 -9.75 -3.56
C ALA A 34 2.22 -8.97 -3.34
N LEU A 35 1.15 -9.33 -4.06
CA LEU A 35 -0.17 -8.74 -3.86
C LEU A 35 -0.76 -9.05 -2.48
N ALA A 36 -0.54 -10.26 -1.95
CA ALA A 36 -0.95 -10.59 -0.58
C ALA A 36 -0.23 -9.72 0.46
N MET A 37 1.08 -9.49 0.29
CA MET A 37 1.86 -8.57 1.12
C MET A 37 1.33 -7.13 1.00
N ALA A 38 1.04 -6.66 -0.22
CA ALA A 38 0.47 -5.34 -0.44
C ALA A 38 -0.88 -5.18 0.29
N ILE A 39 -1.78 -6.18 0.23
CA ILE A 39 -3.04 -6.16 1.00
C ILE A 39 -2.78 -6.00 2.51
N GLU A 40 -1.78 -6.69 3.06
CA GLU A 40 -1.43 -6.56 4.47
C GLU A 40 -0.92 -5.14 4.80
N VAL A 41 -0.13 -4.54 3.90
CA VAL A 41 0.36 -3.16 4.03
C VAL A 41 -0.81 -2.18 4.06
N GLU A 42 -1.68 -2.18 3.05
CA GLU A 42 -2.85 -1.28 2.97
C GLU A 42 -3.81 -1.47 4.15
N LEU A 43 -3.98 -2.72 4.63
CA LEU A 43 -4.80 -2.96 5.81
C LEU A 43 -4.16 -2.44 7.10
N SER A 44 -2.83 -2.41 7.18
CA SER A 44 -2.10 -2.03 8.40
C SER A 44 -2.09 -0.52 8.67
N THR A 45 -2.39 0.30 7.66
CA THR A 45 -2.49 1.77 7.77
C THR A 45 -3.90 2.21 8.20
N LEU A 46 -4.94 1.42 7.84
CA LEU A 46 -6.34 1.71 8.17
C LEU A 46 -6.65 1.88 9.67
N PRO A 47 -6.27 0.96 10.60
CA PRO A 47 -6.59 1.11 12.01
C PRO A 47 -6.00 2.36 12.68
N PRO A 48 -4.73 2.76 12.45
CA PRO A 48 -4.20 4.06 12.89
C PRO A 48 -5.08 5.26 12.50
N TYR A 49 -5.49 5.33 11.23
CA TYR A 49 -6.33 6.43 10.73
C TYR A 49 -7.73 6.40 11.32
N LEU A 50 -8.35 5.24 11.40
CA LEU A 50 -9.67 5.05 12.02
C LEU A 50 -9.67 5.44 13.51
N CYS A 51 -8.68 5.02 14.28
CA CYS A 51 -8.56 5.37 15.70
C CYS A 51 -8.40 6.88 15.91
N ALA A 52 -7.60 7.56 15.07
CA ALA A 52 -7.49 9.01 15.12
C ALA A 52 -8.81 9.68 14.76
N TRP A 53 -9.48 9.24 13.69
CA TRP A 53 -10.76 9.79 13.25
C TRP A 53 -11.85 9.64 14.33
N TRP A 54 -11.97 8.45 14.93
CA TRP A 54 -12.94 8.19 16.01
C TRP A 54 -12.69 8.99 17.29
N SER A 55 -11.48 9.51 17.49
CA SER A 55 -11.18 10.35 18.65
C SER A 55 -11.63 11.81 18.49
N ILE A 56 -12.00 12.23 17.26
CA ILE A 56 -12.45 13.59 16.99
C ILE A 56 -13.91 13.73 17.38
N ILE A 57 -14.20 14.63 18.32
CA ILE A 57 -15.56 14.82 18.88
C ILE A 57 -16.52 15.41 17.84
N ASP A 58 -16.09 16.42 17.09
CA ASP A 58 -16.90 17.03 16.03
C ASP A 58 -16.48 16.52 14.63
N PRO A 59 -17.28 15.64 13.99
CA PRO A 59 -16.95 15.05 12.71
C PRO A 59 -17.03 16.04 11.54
N ASN A 60 -17.53 17.26 11.75
CA ASN A 60 -17.62 18.29 10.70
C ASN A 60 -16.36 19.15 10.60
N THR A 61 -15.38 18.94 11.49
CA THR A 61 -14.11 19.65 11.44
C THR A 61 -13.32 19.31 10.18
N GLU A 62 -12.49 20.25 9.73
CA GLU A 62 -11.60 20.05 8.59
C GLU A 62 -10.67 18.83 8.79
N ALA A 63 -10.10 18.69 9.99
CA ALA A 63 -9.26 17.55 10.33
C ALA A 63 -10.00 16.21 10.23
N ALA A 64 -11.27 16.13 10.68
CA ALA A 64 -12.06 14.92 10.53
C ALA A 64 -12.35 14.59 9.07
N ASN A 65 -12.62 15.60 8.23
CA ASN A 65 -12.87 15.40 6.81
C ASN A 65 -11.62 14.94 6.05
N ILE A 66 -10.45 15.51 6.37
CA ILE A 66 -9.17 15.10 5.78
C ILE A 66 -8.83 13.66 6.17
N ILE A 67 -8.90 13.31 7.46
CA ILE A 67 -8.58 11.92 7.87
C ILE A 67 -9.59 10.93 7.26
N LYS A 68 -10.85 11.33 7.14
CA LYS A 68 -11.86 10.52 6.45
C LYS A 68 -11.53 10.29 4.98
N SER A 69 -10.99 11.28 4.26
CA SER A 69 -10.60 11.08 2.86
C SER A 69 -9.46 10.06 2.74
N ILE A 70 -8.45 10.15 3.61
CA ILE A 70 -7.34 9.18 3.67
C ILE A 70 -7.88 7.76 3.93
N ILE A 71 -8.78 7.59 4.90
CA ILE A 71 -9.38 6.27 5.18
C ILE A 71 -10.07 5.69 3.94
N LEU A 72 -10.77 6.53 3.16
CA LEU A 72 -11.45 6.08 1.94
C LEU A 72 -10.46 5.74 0.82
N GLU A 73 -9.34 6.46 0.73
CA GLU A 73 -8.24 6.17 -0.19
C GLU A 73 -7.57 4.83 0.15
N GLU A 74 -7.19 4.59 1.42
CA GLU A 74 -6.61 3.31 1.86
C GLU A 74 -7.58 2.12 1.64
N MET A 75 -8.89 2.33 1.84
CA MET A 75 -9.92 1.32 1.54
C MET A 75 -10.01 1.03 0.03
N LEU A 76 -9.89 2.07 -0.81
CA LEU A 76 -9.84 1.92 -2.26
C LEU A 76 -8.57 1.15 -2.65
N HIS A 77 -7.40 1.50 -2.12
CA HIS A 77 -6.14 0.84 -2.42
C HIS A 77 -6.20 -0.64 -2.07
N MET A 78 -6.58 -0.98 -0.85
CA MET A 78 -6.78 -2.36 -0.42
C MET A 78 -7.75 -3.11 -1.34
N GLY A 79 -8.86 -2.47 -1.74
CA GLY A 79 -9.84 -3.03 -2.66
C GLY A 79 -9.26 -3.30 -4.05
N LEU A 80 -8.48 -2.37 -4.60
CA LEU A 80 -7.82 -2.51 -5.89
C LEU A 80 -6.79 -3.64 -5.88
N VAL A 81 -5.97 -3.75 -4.82
CA VAL A 81 -5.00 -4.84 -4.67
C VAL A 81 -5.71 -6.20 -4.52
N CYS A 82 -6.81 -6.25 -3.78
CA CYS A 82 -7.65 -7.46 -3.74
C CYS A 82 -8.19 -7.83 -5.12
N ASN A 83 -8.69 -6.86 -5.89
CA ASN A 83 -9.16 -7.09 -7.26
C ASN A 83 -8.00 -7.57 -8.17
N MET A 84 -6.82 -6.98 -8.10
CA MET A 84 -5.62 -7.44 -8.82
C MET A 84 -5.25 -8.89 -8.46
N LEU A 85 -5.32 -9.27 -7.18
CA LEU A 85 -5.04 -10.64 -6.74
C LEU A 85 -6.08 -11.64 -7.27
N THR A 86 -7.36 -11.31 -7.16
CA THR A 86 -8.43 -12.17 -7.68
C THR A 86 -8.40 -12.28 -9.21
N ALA A 87 -8.01 -11.21 -9.91
CA ALA A 87 -7.87 -11.15 -11.36
C ALA A 87 -6.90 -12.20 -11.90
N ILE A 88 -5.86 -12.56 -11.14
CA ILE A 88 -4.88 -13.59 -11.49
C ILE A 88 -5.14 -14.95 -10.82
N GLY A 89 -6.37 -15.16 -10.35
CA GLY A 89 -6.81 -16.43 -9.73
C GLY A 89 -6.36 -16.61 -8.29
N GLY A 90 -5.93 -15.56 -7.61
CA GLY A 90 -5.67 -15.56 -6.17
C GLY A 90 -6.94 -15.40 -5.34
N THR A 91 -6.81 -15.54 -4.02
CA THR A 91 -7.90 -15.29 -3.07
C THR A 91 -7.36 -14.44 -1.92
N PRO A 92 -7.87 -13.22 -1.72
CA PRO A 92 -7.46 -12.38 -0.60
C PRO A 92 -7.66 -13.11 0.73
N ARG A 93 -6.62 -13.14 1.54
CA ARG A 93 -6.67 -13.62 2.93
C ARG A 93 -6.25 -12.48 3.82
N ILE A 94 -7.10 -12.16 4.78
CA ILE A 94 -6.89 -11.04 5.68
C ILE A 94 -6.25 -11.53 6.97
N THR A 95 -5.05 -11.04 7.23
CA THR A 95 -4.35 -11.20 8.51
C THR A 95 -4.60 -9.97 9.37
N ILE A 96 -4.99 -10.16 10.64
CA ILE A 96 -5.22 -9.03 11.56
C ILE A 96 -3.86 -8.38 11.91
N PRO A 97 -3.66 -7.08 11.62
CA PRO A 97 -2.44 -6.38 12.00
C PRO A 97 -2.27 -6.31 13.53
N LYS A 98 -1.02 -6.33 13.99
CA LYS A 98 -0.69 -6.24 15.43
C LYS A 98 -0.15 -4.86 15.77
N TYR A 99 -0.71 -4.25 16.81
CA TYR A 99 -0.23 -2.97 17.36
C TYR A 99 0.05 -3.11 18.87
N PRO A 100 1.08 -2.42 19.40
CA PRO A 100 2.07 -1.66 18.65
C PRO A 100 3.08 -2.59 17.95
N GLY A 101 3.43 -2.31 16.70
CA GLY A 101 4.27 -3.20 15.88
C GLY A 101 4.84 -2.51 14.63
N PRO A 102 5.76 -3.17 13.91
CA PRO A 102 6.24 -2.68 12.63
C PRO A 102 5.14 -2.77 11.57
N LEU A 103 5.30 -2.03 10.47
CA LEU A 103 4.49 -2.24 9.27
C LEU A 103 4.83 -3.61 8.64
N PRO A 104 3.85 -4.29 8.00
CA PRO A 104 4.09 -5.49 7.21
C PRO A 104 5.17 -5.26 6.14
N GLY A 105 5.82 -6.33 5.72
CA GLY A 105 6.86 -6.23 4.70
C GLY A 105 8.16 -5.54 5.18
N ASN A 106 8.27 -5.22 6.47
CA ASN A 106 9.42 -4.52 7.05
C ASN A 106 9.69 -3.17 6.35
N ILE A 107 8.61 -2.50 5.94
CA ILE A 107 8.65 -1.11 5.46
C ILE A 107 9.04 -0.21 6.63
N ASN A 108 10.03 0.65 6.43
CA ASN A 108 10.57 1.55 7.46
C ASN A 108 10.76 0.81 8.81
N PRO A 109 11.75 -0.10 8.93
CA PRO A 109 11.87 -1.01 10.09
C PRO A 109 11.97 -0.31 11.46
N SER A 110 12.36 0.97 11.47
CA SER A 110 12.41 1.80 12.67
C SER A 110 11.05 2.31 13.14
N LEU A 111 10.04 2.34 12.28
CA LEU A 111 8.70 2.81 12.60
C LEU A 111 7.92 1.72 13.35
N LYS A 112 7.53 2.04 14.59
CA LYS A 112 6.64 1.20 15.38
C LYS A 112 5.27 1.88 15.47
N VAL A 113 4.34 1.41 14.65
CA VAL A 113 2.97 1.93 14.59
C VAL A 113 2.21 1.48 15.84
N TYR A 114 1.54 2.41 16.50
CA TYR A 114 0.66 2.16 17.64
C TYR A 114 -0.68 2.86 17.41
N LEU A 115 -1.72 2.46 18.13
CA LEU A 115 -3.06 3.06 18.01
C LEU A 115 -3.21 4.19 19.04
N SER A 116 -3.71 5.34 18.60
CA SER A 116 -3.97 6.51 19.45
C SER A 116 -5.07 7.37 18.84
N GLY A 117 -5.65 8.25 19.66
CA GLY A 117 -6.40 9.39 19.16
C GLY A 117 -5.50 10.43 18.49
N LEU A 118 -6.12 11.37 17.77
CA LEU A 118 -5.44 12.41 17.02
C LEU A 118 -4.77 13.41 17.98
N THR A 119 -3.44 13.45 17.93
CA THR A 119 -2.62 14.48 18.56
C THR A 119 -1.57 14.97 17.57
N LYS A 120 -0.97 16.14 17.83
CA LYS A 120 0.12 16.65 16.98
C LYS A 120 1.31 15.69 16.93
N ASP A 121 1.62 15.06 18.07
CA ASP A 121 2.70 14.07 18.16
C ASP A 121 2.35 12.79 17.40
N TYR A 122 1.09 12.34 17.44
CA TYR A 122 0.65 11.17 16.69
C TYR A 122 0.72 11.42 15.19
N LEU A 123 0.23 12.57 14.73
CA LEU A 123 0.33 12.98 13.33
C LEU A 123 1.80 13.02 12.87
N LYS A 124 2.67 13.67 13.64
CA LYS A 124 4.08 13.84 13.28
C LYS A 124 4.86 12.54 13.27
N ASN A 125 4.68 11.70 14.29
CA ASN A 125 5.54 10.54 14.51
C ASN A 125 5.00 9.26 13.88
N ILE A 126 3.73 9.24 13.44
CA ILE A 126 3.09 8.06 12.84
C ILE A 126 2.60 8.39 11.44
N PHE A 127 1.66 9.33 11.25
CA PHE A 127 1.05 9.55 9.93
C PHE A 127 2.09 10.01 8.89
N LEU A 128 2.89 11.03 9.23
CA LEU A 128 3.91 11.54 8.31
C LEU A 128 5.03 10.53 8.02
N GLU A 129 5.26 9.56 8.91
CA GLU A 129 6.26 8.52 8.70
C GLU A 129 5.72 7.33 7.92
N ILE A 130 4.39 7.12 7.89
CA ILE A 130 3.70 6.17 7.00
C ILE A 130 3.73 6.74 5.57
N GLU A 131 3.28 7.99 5.38
CA GLU A 131 3.15 8.67 4.07
C GLU A 131 4.46 9.29 3.55
N LYS A 132 5.62 8.80 4.01
CA LYS A 132 6.88 9.42 3.65
C LYS A 132 7.28 9.05 2.22
N PRO A 133 7.40 10.01 1.29
CA PRO A 133 7.64 9.73 -0.12
C PRO A 133 9.05 9.17 -0.36
N GLU A 134 9.19 8.45 -1.48
CA GLU A 134 10.44 7.78 -1.88
C GLU A 134 11.56 8.73 -2.31
N LYS A 135 11.18 9.90 -2.83
CA LYS A 135 12.13 10.96 -3.24
C LYS A 135 11.71 12.28 -2.61
N PRO A 136 12.67 13.15 -2.22
CA PRO A 136 12.35 14.51 -1.84
C PRO A 136 11.58 15.21 -2.98
N ILE A 137 10.32 15.57 -2.75
CA ILE A 137 9.49 16.27 -3.73
C ILE A 137 9.80 17.77 -3.66
N GLU A 138 10.22 18.39 -4.76
CA GLU A 138 10.26 19.86 -4.84
C GLU A 138 8.82 20.42 -4.82
N VAL A 139 8.41 20.98 -3.68
CA VAL A 139 7.10 21.64 -3.57
C VAL A 139 7.13 22.95 -4.36
N ARG A 140 6.54 22.97 -5.56
CA ARG A 140 6.12 24.21 -6.24
C ARG A 140 4.63 24.39 -6.04
N GLU A 141 4.30 25.41 -5.24
CA GLU A 141 2.97 25.91 -4.91
C GLU A 141 2.08 24.99 -4.05
N ILE A 142 1.74 25.53 -2.87
CA ILE A 142 0.84 24.91 -1.88
C ILE A 142 -0.58 25.01 -2.43
N GLN A 143 -1.14 23.91 -2.94
CA GLN A 143 -2.60 23.75 -2.95
C GLN A 143 -3.04 23.28 -1.56
N PRO A 144 -4.12 23.81 -0.95
CA PRO A 144 -4.39 23.68 0.48
C PRO A 144 -4.71 22.26 1.00
N LEU A 145 -4.70 21.23 0.16
CA LEU A 145 -5.29 19.91 0.47
C LEU A 145 -4.40 18.71 0.13
N LYS A 146 -3.10 18.90 -0.08
CA LYS A 146 -2.13 17.81 -0.14
C LYS A 146 -1.11 18.02 0.96
N PHE A 147 -0.86 16.98 1.77
CA PHE A 147 0.08 17.05 2.89
C PHE A 147 1.37 17.74 2.46
N ALA A 148 1.55 18.98 2.91
CA ALA A 148 2.70 19.79 2.54
C ALA A 148 3.95 19.17 3.19
N PHE A 149 4.66 18.34 2.42
CA PHE A 149 5.92 17.76 2.85
C PHE A 149 6.97 18.86 2.97
N PHE A 150 7.53 19.04 4.16
CA PHE A 150 8.65 19.96 4.37
C PHE A 150 9.91 19.37 3.73
N LEU A 151 10.51 20.12 2.80
CA LEU A 151 11.83 19.83 2.26
C LEU A 151 12.88 19.82 3.37
N VAL A 152 13.51 18.67 3.63
CA VAL A 152 14.82 18.61 4.29
C VAL A 152 15.85 18.35 3.21
N LYS A 153 16.64 19.38 2.89
CA LYS A 153 17.65 19.39 1.81
C LYS A 153 18.77 18.36 2.00
N ASP A 154 18.85 17.76 3.19
CA ASP A 154 19.86 16.78 3.63
C ASP A 154 19.23 15.48 4.17
N ALA A 155 18.03 15.11 3.72
CA ALA A 155 17.41 13.86 4.15
C ALA A 155 18.33 12.67 3.80
N PRO A 156 18.69 11.80 4.76
CA PRO A 156 19.54 10.65 4.48
C PRO A 156 18.90 9.75 3.42
N VAL A 157 19.71 9.23 2.50
CA VAL A 157 19.30 8.26 1.49
C VAL A 157 18.57 7.11 2.19
N GLN A 158 17.30 6.86 1.82
CA GLN A 158 16.55 5.72 2.34
C GLN A 158 17.28 4.43 1.97
N THR A 159 17.59 3.60 2.97
CA THR A 159 18.30 2.32 2.81
C THR A 159 17.37 1.11 2.80
N TYR A 160 16.06 1.35 2.90
CA TYR A 160 15.00 0.33 2.85
C TYR A 160 14.06 0.60 1.67
N PRO A 161 13.47 -0.44 1.07
CA PRO A 161 12.52 -0.27 -0.03
C PRO A 161 11.23 0.42 0.44
N THR A 162 10.70 1.29 -0.41
CA THR A 162 9.45 2.02 -0.20
C THR A 162 8.24 1.24 -0.70
N ILE A 163 7.04 1.69 -0.31
CA ILE A 163 5.78 1.18 -0.86
C ILE A 163 5.71 1.45 -2.38
N GLY A 164 6.13 2.64 -2.83
CA GLY A 164 6.22 3.00 -4.25
C GLY A 164 7.07 2.04 -5.08
N ALA A 165 8.30 1.77 -4.64
CA ALA A 165 9.20 0.82 -5.32
C ALA A 165 8.63 -0.61 -5.34
N PHE A 166 7.93 -1.02 -4.30
CA PHE A 166 7.28 -2.32 -4.27
C PHE A 166 6.18 -2.45 -5.34
N TYR A 167 5.35 -1.41 -5.48
CA TYR A 167 4.33 -1.35 -6.52
C TYR A 167 4.91 -1.29 -7.94
N ASP A 168 6.06 -0.65 -8.13
CA ASP A 168 6.77 -0.67 -9.42
C ASP A 168 7.19 -2.09 -9.81
N GLU A 169 7.67 -2.89 -8.86
CA GLU A 169 8.02 -4.29 -9.11
C GLU A 169 6.79 -5.18 -9.39
N ILE A 170 5.65 -4.90 -8.74
CA ILE A 170 4.37 -5.56 -9.03
C ILE A 170 3.94 -5.25 -10.46
N LEU A 171 3.92 -3.97 -10.85
CA LEU A 171 3.51 -3.54 -12.19
C LEU A 171 4.43 -4.12 -13.27
N SER A 172 5.74 -4.05 -13.07
CA SER A 172 6.72 -4.59 -14.02
C SER A 172 6.53 -6.09 -14.23
N THR A 173 6.18 -6.82 -13.16
CA THR A 173 5.93 -8.26 -13.21
C THR A 173 4.60 -8.60 -13.87
N PHE A 174 3.54 -7.81 -13.64
CA PHE A 174 2.27 -7.93 -14.38
C PHE A 174 2.50 -7.78 -15.89
N LYS A 175 3.23 -6.74 -16.29
CA LYS A 175 3.55 -6.48 -17.70
C LYS A 175 4.41 -7.59 -18.32
N TYR A 176 5.39 -8.10 -17.56
CA TYR A 176 6.26 -9.18 -18.01
C TYR A 176 5.52 -10.51 -18.20
N LEU A 177 4.72 -10.92 -17.21
CA LEU A 177 3.99 -12.19 -17.24
C LEU A 177 2.76 -12.15 -18.15
N ASN A 178 2.16 -10.96 -18.32
CA ASN A 178 0.92 -10.74 -19.07
C ASN A 178 -0.15 -11.83 -18.82
N PRO A 179 -0.53 -12.07 -17.56
CA PRO A 179 -1.45 -13.15 -17.21
C PRO A 179 -2.83 -12.91 -17.81
N GLN A 180 -3.58 -14.00 -18.02
CA GLN A 180 -5.01 -13.90 -18.35
C GLN A 180 -5.77 -13.31 -17.16
N ILE A 181 -6.57 -12.28 -17.43
CA ILE A 181 -7.34 -11.56 -16.42
C ILE A 181 -8.72 -12.20 -16.26
N ASN A 182 -9.10 -12.48 -15.01
CA ASN A 182 -10.37 -13.07 -14.64
C ASN A 182 -11.23 -12.07 -13.86
N GLU A 183 -12.38 -11.71 -14.42
CA GLU A 183 -13.31 -10.75 -13.79
C GLU A 183 -14.18 -11.35 -12.65
N LYS A 184 -14.08 -12.66 -12.41
CA LYS A 184 -14.86 -13.33 -11.37
C LYS A 184 -14.36 -12.93 -9.98
N ASN A 185 -15.30 -12.78 -9.04
CA ASN A 185 -15.03 -12.49 -7.63
C ASN A 185 -14.35 -11.15 -7.35
N GLN A 186 -14.30 -10.24 -8.33
CA GLN A 186 -13.87 -8.86 -8.13
C GLN A 186 -15.01 -8.00 -7.57
N LEU A 187 -14.66 -7.04 -6.71
CA LEU A 187 -15.61 -6.13 -6.08
C LEU A 187 -15.71 -4.80 -6.82
N ILE A 188 -16.87 -4.15 -6.69
CA ILE A 188 -17.12 -2.78 -7.14
C ILE A 188 -17.77 -2.03 -5.99
N ALA A 189 -17.29 -0.82 -5.71
CA ALA A 189 -17.86 0.03 -4.68
C ALA A 189 -17.83 1.50 -5.13
N LYS A 190 -18.96 1.98 -5.65
CA LYS A 190 -19.08 3.33 -6.24
C LYS A 190 -18.73 4.47 -5.28
N HIS A 191 -18.97 4.29 -3.98
CA HIS A 191 -18.77 5.33 -2.97
C HIS A 191 -17.30 5.60 -2.65
N ILE A 192 -16.40 4.66 -2.99
CA ILE A 192 -14.94 4.80 -2.90
C ILE A 192 -14.29 4.69 -4.29
N SER A 193 -15.07 4.76 -5.37
CA SER A 193 -14.58 4.59 -6.74
C SER A 193 -13.88 3.25 -7.04
N LEU A 194 -14.12 2.18 -6.27
CA LEU A 194 -13.53 0.86 -6.54
C LEU A 194 -14.09 0.24 -7.82
N TYR A 195 -13.20 -0.20 -8.72
CA TYR A 195 -13.50 -0.80 -10.02
C TYR A 195 -12.80 -2.16 -10.22
N LYS A 196 -13.29 -2.92 -11.22
CA LYS A 196 -12.69 -4.18 -11.62
C LYS A 196 -11.44 -3.98 -12.49
N ILE A 197 -10.51 -4.90 -12.38
CA ILE A 197 -9.39 -5.11 -13.28
C ILE A 197 -9.86 -6.03 -14.41
N GLU A 198 -10.04 -5.49 -15.62
CA GLU A 198 -10.49 -6.21 -16.81
C GLU A 198 -9.31 -6.49 -17.76
N LYS A 199 -8.28 -5.64 -17.72
CA LYS A 199 -7.06 -5.74 -18.51
C LYS A 199 -5.84 -5.20 -17.77
N ILE A 200 -4.64 -5.43 -18.33
CA ILE A 200 -3.37 -4.98 -17.73
C ILE A 200 -3.31 -3.45 -17.60
N ASP A 201 -3.93 -2.69 -18.51
CA ASP A 201 -4.01 -1.23 -18.38
C ASP A 201 -4.72 -0.78 -17.08
N ASP A 202 -5.68 -1.57 -16.60
CA ASP A 202 -6.39 -1.26 -15.35
C ASP A 202 -5.50 -1.50 -14.13
N VAL A 203 -4.55 -2.45 -14.22
CA VAL A 203 -3.51 -2.66 -13.20
C VAL A 203 -2.58 -1.45 -13.14
N GLU A 204 -2.14 -0.96 -14.30
CA GLU A 204 -1.29 0.24 -14.38
C GLU A 204 -2.01 1.46 -13.82
N LYS A 205 -3.29 1.64 -14.17
CA LYS A 205 -4.12 2.70 -13.61
C LYS A 205 -4.24 2.57 -12.08
N ALA A 206 -4.56 1.38 -11.57
CA ALA A 206 -4.73 1.14 -10.14
C ALA A 206 -3.44 1.42 -9.36
N ILE A 207 -2.30 0.92 -9.85
CA ILE A 207 -0.99 1.16 -9.20
C ILE A 207 -0.61 2.64 -9.28
N THR A 208 -0.88 3.31 -10.39
CA THR A 208 -0.65 4.76 -10.50
C THR A 208 -1.50 5.54 -9.50
N GLU A 209 -2.76 5.15 -9.33
CA GLU A 209 -3.69 5.76 -8.38
C GLU A 209 -3.23 5.57 -6.93
N ILE A 210 -2.84 4.35 -6.55
CA ILE A 210 -2.29 4.03 -5.22
C ILE A 210 -1.06 4.91 -4.93
N LYS A 211 -0.09 4.94 -5.86
CA LYS A 211 1.14 5.73 -5.68
C LYS A 211 0.88 7.24 -5.62
N GLN A 212 -0.04 7.77 -6.43
CA GLN A 212 -0.35 9.21 -6.43
C GLN A 212 -1.14 9.68 -5.22
N GLN A 213 -1.85 8.77 -4.55
CA GLN A 213 -2.62 9.07 -3.35
C GLN A 213 -1.80 8.86 -2.07
N GLY A 214 -0.85 7.91 -2.07
CA GLY A 214 0.06 7.65 -0.94
C GLY A 214 1.37 8.45 -0.93
N ASP A 215 1.58 9.39 -1.86
CA ASP A 215 2.74 10.31 -1.93
C ASP A 215 2.33 11.79 -1.75
#